data_AF-A0A5J4Q3C2-F1
#
_entry.id   AF-A0A5J4Q3C2-F1
#
_cell.length_a   1.000
_cell.length_b   1.000
_cell.length_c   1.000
_cell.angle_alpha   90.00
_cell.angle_beta   90.00
_cell.angle_gamma   90.00
#
_symmetry.space_group_name_H-M   'P 1'
#
loop_
_entity.id
_entity.type
_entity.pdbx_description
1 polymer ?
#
loop_
_entity_poly.entity_id
_entity_poly.type
_entity_poly.pdbx_seq_one_letter_code
_entity_poly.pdbx_strand_id
1 'polypeptide(L)'
;MNYRLLYIFNPDHDLALANNSANYMPSASALRLSEDLALLPIWYACDESLVLASSIYNSAFLKEVQIVFSQLPDLLTEPELAVTENLIPIPWGWNPSVNKRLLSLGISAEVLPDQKQLIAIRKMSHRSLAVKLLADLQFDENFCGESFYLTDANDIRHFVENHKTCLLKAPLSGSGKGLNWCKGIYTPHISHWSEHVIKQQE
;
A
#
# COMPACT_ATOMS: atom_id res chain seq x y z
N MET A 1 -7.07 15.36 -26.68
CA MET A 1 -7.92 14.28 -26.14
C MET A 1 -8.01 14.50 -24.64
N ASN A 2 -9.22 14.40 -24.06
CA ASN A 2 -9.38 14.61 -22.63
C ASN A 2 -9.11 13.29 -21.90
N TYR A 3 -8.16 13.27 -20.97
CA TYR A 3 -7.88 12.08 -20.18
C TYR A 3 -8.84 12.01 -18.99
N ARG A 4 -9.30 10.80 -18.64
CA ARG A 4 -10.10 10.56 -17.43
C ARG A 4 -9.28 9.83 -16.39
N LEU A 5 -9.44 10.21 -15.12
CA LEU A 5 -8.80 9.51 -14.01
C LEU A 5 -9.52 8.18 -13.76
N LEU A 6 -8.74 7.10 -13.57
CA LEU A 6 -9.23 5.77 -13.21
C LEU A 6 -8.69 5.42 -11.83
N TYR A 7 -9.54 5.42 -10.82
CA TYR A 7 -9.15 5.06 -9.46
C TYR A 7 -9.21 3.55 -9.26
N ILE A 8 -8.20 3.00 -8.57
CA ILE A 8 -8.09 1.55 -8.32
C ILE A 8 -7.86 1.33 -6.83
N PHE A 9 -8.74 0.57 -6.19
CA PHE A 9 -8.46 0.12 -4.83
C PHE A 9 -7.38 -0.98 -4.84
N ASN A 10 -6.32 -0.81 -4.04
CA ASN A 10 -5.16 -1.70 -3.97
C ASN A 10 -4.71 -1.89 -2.51
N PRO A 11 -5.52 -2.59 -1.68
CA PRO A 11 -5.40 -2.57 -0.21
C PRO A 11 -4.17 -3.30 0.35
N ASP A 12 -3.56 -4.16 -0.43
CA ASP A 12 -2.39 -4.96 -0.09
C ASP A 12 -1.07 -4.32 -0.56
N HIS A 13 -1.13 -3.06 -0.99
CA HIS A 13 0.00 -2.29 -1.52
C HIS A 13 1.29 -2.44 -0.70
N ASP A 14 1.23 -2.27 0.62
CA ASP A 14 2.41 -2.36 1.49
C ASP A 14 3.05 -3.75 1.50
N LEU A 15 2.23 -4.81 1.41
CA LEU A 15 2.73 -6.19 1.34
C LEU A 15 3.32 -6.48 -0.04
N ALA A 16 2.73 -5.93 -1.10
CA ALA A 16 3.27 -6.02 -2.45
C ALA A 16 4.62 -5.29 -2.57
N LEU A 17 4.77 -4.11 -1.92
CA LEU A 17 6.05 -3.40 -1.84
C LEU A 17 7.10 -4.18 -1.04
N ALA A 18 6.71 -4.83 0.05
CA ALA A 18 7.60 -5.68 0.84
C ALA A 18 8.11 -6.87 0.01
N ASN A 19 7.23 -7.52 -0.74
CA ASN A 19 7.59 -8.63 -1.62
C ASN A 19 8.36 -8.18 -2.88
N ASN A 20 8.11 -6.95 -3.35
CA ASN A 20 8.77 -6.29 -4.48
C ASN A 20 8.77 -7.08 -5.80
N SER A 21 7.80 -7.96 -6.00
CA SER A 21 7.65 -8.75 -7.23
C SER A 21 6.48 -8.26 -8.06
N ALA A 22 6.69 -8.17 -9.38
CA ALA A 22 5.59 -7.97 -10.32
C ALA A 22 4.62 -9.17 -10.35
N ASN A 23 5.03 -10.32 -9.82
CA ASN A 23 4.21 -11.53 -9.68
C ASN A 23 3.71 -11.74 -8.24
N TYR A 24 3.68 -10.68 -7.42
CA TYR A 24 3.13 -10.77 -6.08
C TYR A 24 1.69 -11.29 -6.11
N MET A 25 1.43 -12.32 -5.28
CA MET A 25 0.11 -12.92 -5.13
C MET A 25 -0.45 -12.58 -3.75
N PRO A 26 -1.56 -11.81 -3.66
CA PRO A 26 -2.21 -11.53 -2.40
C PRO A 26 -2.73 -12.80 -1.71
N SER A 27 -2.85 -12.72 -0.38
CA SER A 27 -3.58 -13.72 0.40
C SER A 27 -5.09 -13.67 0.07
N ALA A 28 -5.80 -14.77 0.31
CA ALA A 28 -7.26 -14.83 0.11
C ALA A 28 -8.01 -13.72 0.86
N SER A 29 -7.57 -13.37 2.07
CA SER A 29 -8.14 -12.26 2.86
C SER A 29 -7.89 -10.88 2.23
N ALA A 30 -6.75 -10.68 1.58
CA ALA A 30 -6.44 -9.42 0.88
C ALA A 30 -7.24 -9.30 -0.42
N LEU A 31 -7.38 -10.39 -1.18
CA LEU A 31 -8.27 -10.47 -2.34
C LEU A 31 -9.71 -10.13 -1.96
N ARG A 32 -10.22 -10.77 -0.90
CA ARG A 32 -11.57 -10.53 -0.40
C ARG A 32 -11.79 -9.07 -0.02
N LEU A 33 -10.84 -8.46 0.69
CA LEU A 33 -10.88 -7.04 1.03
C LEU A 33 -10.90 -6.14 -0.21
N SER A 34 -10.13 -6.49 -1.24
CA SER A 34 -10.10 -5.75 -2.51
C SER A 34 -11.43 -5.82 -3.25
N GLU A 35 -12.12 -6.97 -3.22
CA GLU A 35 -13.42 -7.16 -3.85
C GLU A 35 -14.54 -6.44 -3.08
N ASP A 36 -14.62 -6.66 -1.77
CA ASP A 36 -15.65 -6.11 -0.90
C ASP A 36 -15.60 -4.56 -0.85
N LEU A 37 -14.41 -3.98 -0.97
CA LEU A 37 -14.19 -2.53 -0.93
C LEU A 37 -13.73 -1.96 -2.29
N ALA A 38 -14.00 -2.64 -3.40
CA ALA A 38 -13.60 -2.18 -4.73
C ALA A 38 -14.09 -0.76 -5.06
N LEU A 39 -15.26 -0.38 -4.52
CA LEU A 39 -15.85 0.95 -4.69
C LEU A 39 -15.48 1.96 -3.59
N LEU A 40 -14.59 1.64 -2.64
CA LEU A 40 -14.09 2.64 -1.69
C LEU A 40 -13.60 3.94 -2.37
N PRO A 41 -12.98 3.91 -3.57
CA PRO A 41 -12.54 5.12 -4.24
C PRO A 41 -13.62 6.12 -4.61
N ILE A 42 -14.89 5.73 -4.72
CA ILE A 42 -15.97 6.67 -5.10
C ILE A 42 -16.02 7.89 -4.17
N TRP A 43 -15.62 7.72 -2.90
CA TRP A 43 -15.70 8.76 -1.86
C TRP A 43 -14.61 9.83 -1.94
N TYR A 44 -13.48 9.56 -2.60
CA TYR A 44 -12.36 10.49 -2.70
C TYR A 44 -11.89 10.74 -4.15
N ALA A 45 -12.50 10.06 -5.11
CA ALA A 45 -12.23 10.25 -6.51
C ALA A 45 -12.75 11.60 -7.00
N CYS A 46 -12.04 12.22 -7.95
CA CYS A 46 -12.47 13.47 -8.56
C CYS A 46 -13.74 13.32 -9.40
N ASP A 47 -14.44 14.42 -9.62
CA ASP A 47 -15.58 14.48 -10.53
C ASP A 47 -15.21 13.97 -11.93
N GLU A 48 -16.18 13.35 -12.62
CA GLU A 48 -16.04 12.78 -13.97
C GLU A 48 -15.01 11.63 -14.11
N SER A 49 -14.42 11.17 -13.01
CA SER A 49 -13.51 10.01 -12.97
C SER A 49 -14.26 8.67 -13.04
N LEU A 50 -13.49 7.58 -13.03
CA LEU A 50 -13.97 6.20 -13.01
C LEU A 50 -13.34 5.43 -11.85
N VAL A 51 -14.03 4.41 -11.37
CA VAL A 51 -13.49 3.45 -10.39
C VAL A 51 -13.43 2.06 -11.01
N LEU A 52 -12.25 1.44 -11.00
CA LEU A 52 -12.05 0.09 -11.52
C LEU A 52 -12.57 -0.96 -10.52
N ALA A 53 -13.44 -1.85 -10.99
CA ALA A 53 -13.88 -3.04 -10.27
C ALA A 53 -13.69 -4.30 -11.11
N SER A 54 -13.51 -5.46 -10.46
CA SER A 54 -13.37 -6.75 -11.15
C SER A 54 -14.66 -7.20 -11.85
N SER A 55 -15.81 -6.72 -11.39
CA SER A 55 -17.11 -7.06 -11.95
C SER A 55 -18.16 -5.99 -11.69
N ILE A 56 -19.31 -6.14 -12.33
CA ILE A 56 -20.51 -5.30 -12.11
C ILE A 56 -21.23 -5.59 -10.78
N TYR A 57 -20.71 -6.48 -9.93
CA TYR A 57 -21.39 -6.90 -8.69
C TYR A 57 -21.83 -5.72 -7.82
N ASN A 58 -20.99 -4.68 -7.72
CA ASN A 58 -21.27 -3.49 -6.92
C ASN A 58 -22.06 -2.39 -7.66
N SER A 59 -22.51 -2.62 -8.90
CA SER A 59 -23.18 -1.60 -9.73
C SER A 59 -24.54 -1.17 -9.16
N ALA A 60 -25.35 -2.11 -8.65
CA ALA A 60 -26.64 -1.80 -8.05
C ALA A 60 -26.48 -0.91 -6.81
N PHE A 61 -25.54 -1.25 -5.92
CA PHE A 61 -25.18 -0.43 -4.78
C PHE A 61 -24.71 0.97 -5.21
N LEU A 62 -23.83 1.06 -6.20
CA LEU A 62 -23.36 2.36 -6.69
C LEU A 62 -24.53 3.23 -7.19
N LYS A 63 -25.48 2.65 -7.92
CA LYS A 63 -26.66 3.37 -8.40
C LYS A 63 -27.54 3.87 -7.28
N GLU A 64 -27.72 3.10 -6.20
CA GLU A 64 -28.43 3.55 -5.00
C GLU A 64 -27.73 4.74 -4.34
N VAL A 65 -26.41 4.69 -4.19
CA VAL A 65 -25.63 5.79 -3.60
C VAL A 65 -25.65 7.03 -4.50
N GLN A 66 -25.58 6.86 -5.82
CA GLN A 66 -25.66 7.94 -6.81
C GLN A 66 -27.01 8.68 -6.82
N ILE A 67 -28.10 8.07 -6.32
CA ILE A 67 -29.38 8.79 -6.13
C ILE A 67 -29.22 9.93 -5.13
N VAL A 68 -28.41 9.71 -4.08
CA VAL A 68 -28.14 10.71 -3.04
C VAL A 68 -26.97 11.61 -3.43
N PHE A 69 -25.96 11.04 -4.11
CA PHE A 69 -24.73 11.73 -4.50
C PHE A 69 -24.49 11.58 -6.01
N SER A 70 -25.20 12.38 -6.81
CA SER A 70 -25.23 12.28 -8.28
C SER A 70 -23.88 12.47 -8.98
N GLN A 71 -22.91 13.10 -8.30
CA GLN A 71 -21.59 13.42 -8.80
C GLN A 71 -20.55 12.32 -8.55
N LEU A 72 -20.91 11.24 -7.85
CA LEU A 72 -19.98 10.13 -7.64
C LEU A 72 -19.60 9.45 -8.97
N PRO A 73 -18.34 9.02 -9.12
CA PRO A 73 -17.84 8.43 -10.36
C PRO A 73 -18.56 7.13 -10.71
N ASP A 74 -18.50 6.79 -11.99
CA ASP A 74 -19.02 5.51 -12.49
C ASP A 74 -18.02 4.36 -12.28
N LEU A 75 -18.57 3.15 -12.26
CA LEU A 75 -17.81 1.90 -12.23
C LEU A 75 -17.37 1.56 -13.65
N LEU A 76 -16.08 1.22 -13.80
CA LEU A 76 -15.52 0.60 -15.00
C LEU A 76 -15.05 -0.82 -14.65
N THR A 77 -15.38 -1.80 -15.48
CA THR A 77 -14.94 -3.19 -15.29
C THR A 77 -13.62 -3.47 -16.03
N GLU A 78 -12.92 -4.53 -15.64
CA GLU A 78 -11.70 -4.95 -16.35
C GLU A 78 -11.91 -5.25 -17.86
N PRO A 79 -13.00 -5.89 -18.31
CA PRO A 79 -13.26 -6.06 -19.74
C PRO A 79 -13.46 -4.73 -20.49
N GLU A 80 -14.11 -3.74 -19.87
CA GLU A 80 -14.33 -2.42 -20.45
C GLU A 80 -13.04 -1.59 -20.50
N LEU A 81 -12.13 -1.83 -19.56
CA LEU A 81 -10.81 -1.16 -19.51
C LEU A 81 -10.03 -1.36 -20.82
N ALA A 82 -10.08 -2.56 -21.40
CA ALA A 82 -9.33 -2.90 -22.62
C ALA A 82 -9.77 -2.12 -23.87
N VAL A 83 -10.97 -1.56 -23.87
CA VAL A 83 -11.54 -0.78 -24.99
C VAL A 83 -11.70 0.71 -24.66
N THR A 84 -11.32 1.13 -23.45
CA THR A 84 -11.44 2.51 -23.00
C THR A 84 -10.10 3.23 -23.15
N GLU A 85 -10.05 4.20 -24.05
CA GLU A 85 -8.84 5.00 -24.29
C GLU A 85 -8.72 6.20 -23.33
N ASN A 86 -7.53 6.80 -23.27
CA ASN A 86 -7.25 8.05 -22.56
C ASN A 86 -7.54 7.99 -21.04
N LEU A 87 -7.13 6.90 -20.38
CA LEU A 87 -7.23 6.74 -18.93
C LEU A 87 -5.89 7.01 -18.23
N ILE A 88 -5.96 7.68 -17.08
CA ILE A 88 -4.81 7.87 -16.17
C ILE A 88 -5.09 7.11 -14.88
N PRO A 89 -4.38 6.00 -14.60
CA PRO A 89 -4.61 5.23 -13.38
C PRO A 89 -4.14 5.97 -12.12
N ILE A 90 -4.96 5.94 -11.08
CA ILE A 90 -4.71 6.47 -9.73
C ILE A 90 -5.00 5.34 -8.73
N PRO A 91 -4.08 4.38 -8.56
CA PRO A 91 -4.28 3.32 -7.57
C PRO A 91 -4.12 3.88 -6.15
N TRP A 92 -4.72 3.19 -5.18
CA TRP A 92 -4.51 3.42 -3.75
C TRP A 92 -3.02 3.46 -3.38
N GLY A 93 -2.20 2.68 -4.09
CA GLY A 93 -0.75 2.81 -4.08
C GLY A 93 -0.12 2.07 -5.25
N TRP A 94 1.00 2.58 -5.76
CA TRP A 94 1.72 2.00 -6.90
C TRP A 94 2.74 0.95 -6.47
N ASN A 95 2.64 -0.25 -7.01
CA ASN A 95 3.63 -1.31 -6.81
C ASN A 95 3.85 -2.10 -8.12
N PRO A 96 4.88 -2.97 -8.19
CA PRO A 96 5.16 -3.71 -9.43
C PRO A 96 4.00 -4.59 -9.92
N SER A 97 3.21 -5.20 -9.03
CA SER A 97 2.12 -6.10 -9.43
C SER A 97 0.93 -5.36 -10.03
N VAL A 98 0.50 -4.23 -9.43
CA VAL A 98 -0.58 -3.40 -10.01
C VAL A 98 -0.14 -2.74 -11.31
N ASN A 99 1.13 -2.32 -11.42
CA ASN A 99 1.69 -1.80 -12.67
C ASN A 99 1.61 -2.85 -13.79
N LYS A 100 2.09 -4.08 -13.52
CA LYS A 100 2.01 -5.19 -14.47
C LYS A 100 0.56 -5.54 -14.83
N ARG A 101 -0.36 -5.58 -13.85
CA ARG A 101 -1.79 -5.85 -14.08
C ARG A 101 -2.40 -4.81 -15.02
N LEU A 102 -2.22 -3.52 -14.75
CA LEU A 102 -2.79 -2.46 -15.58
C LEU A 102 -2.23 -2.48 -17.01
N LEU A 103 -0.93 -2.73 -17.17
CA LEU A 103 -0.32 -2.94 -18.49
C LEU A 103 -0.97 -4.11 -19.22
N SER A 104 -1.20 -5.24 -18.54
CA SER A 104 -1.86 -6.41 -19.14
C SER A 104 -3.33 -6.20 -19.50
N LEU A 105 -3.99 -5.21 -18.87
CA LEU A 105 -5.36 -4.81 -19.15
C LEU A 105 -5.47 -3.74 -20.25
N GLY A 106 -4.36 -3.36 -20.89
CA GLY A 106 -4.35 -2.46 -22.04
C GLY A 106 -4.05 -0.99 -21.71
N ILE A 107 -3.73 -0.64 -20.46
CA ILE A 107 -3.26 0.70 -20.14
C ILE A 107 -1.89 0.94 -20.79
N SER A 108 -1.75 2.08 -21.47
CA SER A 108 -0.49 2.50 -22.09
C SER A 108 0.64 2.60 -21.06
N ALA A 109 1.82 2.07 -21.40
CA ALA A 109 3.02 2.20 -20.57
C ALA A 109 3.42 3.68 -20.34
N GLU A 110 2.99 4.60 -21.20
CA GLU A 110 3.29 6.04 -21.08
C GLU A 110 2.66 6.70 -19.85
N VAL A 111 1.55 6.16 -19.35
CA VAL A 111 0.85 6.66 -18.14
C VAL A 111 1.12 5.81 -16.90
N LEU A 112 1.93 4.76 -17.02
CA LEU A 112 2.33 3.91 -15.91
C LEU A 112 3.68 4.39 -15.35
N PRO A 113 3.92 4.23 -14.03
CA PRO A 113 5.22 4.58 -13.48
C PRO A 113 6.31 3.68 -14.05
N ASP A 114 7.45 4.28 -14.37
CA ASP A 114 8.64 3.55 -14.79
C ASP A 114 9.34 2.87 -13.60
N GLN A 115 10.40 2.11 -13.88
CA GLN A 115 11.16 1.41 -12.85
C GLN A 115 11.77 2.38 -11.81
N LYS A 116 12.22 3.57 -12.22
CA LYS A 116 12.82 4.55 -11.30
C LYS A 116 11.77 5.10 -10.34
N GLN A 117 10.57 5.38 -10.84
CA GLN A 117 9.43 5.82 -10.05
C GLN A 117 8.98 4.73 -9.08
N LEU A 118 8.88 3.47 -9.51
CA LEU A 118 8.54 2.35 -8.62
C LEU A 118 9.58 2.17 -7.50
N ILE A 119 10.88 2.28 -7.80
CA ILE A 119 11.95 2.26 -6.80
C ILE A 119 11.80 3.44 -5.82
N ALA A 120 11.51 4.64 -6.32
CA ALA A 120 11.30 5.82 -5.48
C ALA A 120 10.10 5.65 -4.56
N ILE A 121 8.98 5.12 -5.05
CA ILE A 121 7.76 4.84 -4.28
C ILE A 121 8.05 3.83 -3.17
N ARG A 122 8.73 2.72 -3.47
CA ARG A 122 9.13 1.74 -2.44
C ARG A 122 10.02 2.38 -1.38
N LYS A 123 11.03 3.17 -1.80
CA LYS A 123 11.94 3.87 -0.88
C LYS A 123 11.21 4.89 0.01
N MET A 124 10.25 5.63 -0.54
CA MET A 124 9.48 6.62 0.22
C MET A 124 8.48 5.97 1.17
N SER A 125 7.97 4.79 0.83
CA SER A 125 7.06 4.01 1.69
C SER A 125 7.80 3.28 2.82
N HIS A 126 9.12 3.14 2.70
CA HIS A 126 9.95 2.42 3.65
C HIS A 126 10.11 3.20 4.97
N ARG A 127 9.96 2.51 6.11
CA ARG A 127 10.01 3.16 7.45
C ARG A 127 11.33 3.82 7.80
N SER A 128 12.43 3.48 7.13
CA SER A 128 13.70 4.21 7.30
C SER A 128 13.58 5.69 6.93
N LEU A 129 12.69 6.08 6.01
CA LEU A 129 12.42 7.50 5.74
C LEU A 129 11.70 8.15 6.91
N ALA A 130 10.66 7.51 7.45
CA ALA A 130 9.95 8.00 8.63
C ALA A 130 10.87 8.13 9.86
N VAL A 131 11.80 7.19 10.05
CA VAL A 131 12.81 7.24 11.12
C VAL A 131 13.68 8.48 10.99
N LYS A 132 14.15 8.81 9.78
CA LYS A 132 14.95 10.01 9.53
C LYS A 132 14.16 11.28 9.79
N LEU A 133 12.95 11.35 9.23
CA LEU A 133 12.10 12.54 9.34
C LEU A 133 11.62 12.78 10.77
N LEU A 134 11.41 11.73 11.57
CA LEU A 134 10.91 11.90 12.94
C LEU A 134 11.81 12.83 13.75
N ALA A 135 13.13 12.71 13.63
CA ALA A 135 14.08 13.58 14.34
C ALA A 135 13.95 15.05 13.94
N ASP A 136 13.69 15.31 12.65
CA ASP A 136 13.55 16.67 12.10
C ASP A 136 12.16 17.28 12.40
N LEU A 137 11.17 16.46 12.73
CA LEU A 137 9.79 16.86 13.01
C LEU A 137 9.49 17.08 14.50
N GLN A 138 10.46 16.87 15.40
CA GLN A 138 10.32 17.17 16.84
C GLN A 138 10.45 18.68 17.09
N PHE A 139 9.44 19.45 16.68
CA PHE A 139 9.49 20.92 16.74
C PHE A 139 9.35 21.49 18.15
N ASP A 140 8.56 20.83 19.00
CA ASP A 140 8.29 21.24 20.37
C ASP A 140 7.86 20.03 21.24
N GLU A 141 7.56 20.30 22.51
CA GLU A 141 7.21 19.29 23.53
C GLU A 141 5.89 18.53 23.27
N ASN A 142 5.06 18.96 22.33
CA ASN A 142 3.84 18.24 21.95
C ASN A 142 4.13 17.07 20.98
N PHE A 143 5.33 17.03 20.39
CA PHE A 143 5.80 15.92 19.60
C PHE A 143 6.46 14.88 20.50
N CYS A 144 6.31 13.60 20.15
CA CYS A 144 6.83 12.52 20.96
C CYS A 144 7.28 11.33 20.12
N GLY A 145 7.92 10.39 20.80
CA GLY A 145 8.37 9.13 20.23
C GLY A 145 9.78 9.21 19.65
N GLU A 146 10.45 8.07 19.73
CA GLU A 146 11.75 7.84 19.11
C GLU A 146 11.62 6.62 18.20
N SER A 147 12.40 6.59 17.13
CA SER A 147 12.42 5.44 16.25
C SER A 147 13.81 5.22 15.69
N PHE A 148 14.12 3.95 15.46
CA PHE A 148 15.46 3.50 15.06
C PHE A 148 15.32 2.53 13.90
N TYR A 149 16.22 2.63 12.93
CA TYR A 149 16.30 1.69 11.83
C TYR A 149 17.44 0.71 12.10
N LEU A 150 17.07 -0.53 12.46
CA LEU A 150 18.01 -1.58 12.83
C LEU A 150 18.08 -2.63 11.73
N THR A 151 19.29 -3.02 11.35
CA THR A 151 19.54 -3.97 10.24
C THR A 151 20.28 -5.23 10.68
N ASP A 152 20.69 -5.31 11.94
CA ASP A 152 21.42 -6.44 12.52
C ASP A 152 20.63 -7.07 13.68
N ALA A 153 20.67 -8.40 13.77
CA ALA A 153 19.93 -9.14 14.78
C ALA A 153 20.45 -8.88 16.21
N ASN A 154 21.75 -8.64 16.39
CA ASN A 154 22.32 -8.29 17.69
C ASN A 154 21.92 -6.87 18.10
N ASP A 155 21.87 -5.93 17.16
CA ASP A 155 21.39 -4.57 17.43
C ASP A 155 19.92 -4.59 17.86
N ILE A 156 19.07 -5.39 17.19
CA ILE A 156 17.67 -5.58 17.60
C ILE A 156 17.57 -6.21 18.98
N ARG A 157 18.37 -7.24 19.27
CA ARG A 157 18.40 -7.88 20.57
C ARG A 157 18.79 -6.88 21.67
N HIS A 158 19.88 -6.16 21.46
CA HIS A 158 20.38 -5.15 22.38
C HIS A 158 19.34 -4.05 22.61
N PHE A 159 18.67 -3.61 21.54
CA PHE A 159 17.59 -2.64 21.64
C PHE A 159 16.44 -3.18 22.49
N VAL A 160 15.97 -4.40 22.24
CA VAL A 160 14.86 -4.99 23.00
C VAL A 160 15.21 -5.19 24.48
N GLU A 161 16.41 -5.70 24.79
CA GLU A 161 16.82 -6.01 26.17
C GLU A 161 17.08 -4.75 27.01
N ASN A 162 17.44 -3.62 26.39
CA ASN A 162 17.66 -2.35 27.09
C ASN A 162 16.41 -1.48 27.28
N HIS A 163 15.26 -1.85 26.69
CA HIS A 163 14.02 -1.08 26.80
C HIS A 163 12.95 -1.85 27.56
N LYS A 164 12.39 -1.23 28.61
CA LYS A 164 11.26 -1.81 29.37
C LYS A 164 10.08 -2.17 28.48
N THR A 165 9.81 -1.37 27.46
CA THR A 165 8.80 -1.63 26.45
C THR A 165 9.24 -1.01 25.13
N CYS A 166 9.15 -1.76 24.04
CA CYS A 166 9.38 -1.26 22.70
C CYS A 166 8.49 -1.96 21.68
N LEU A 167 8.37 -1.38 20.49
CA LEU A 167 7.59 -1.92 19.38
C LEU A 167 8.52 -2.12 18.19
N LEU A 168 8.74 -3.37 17.80
CA LEU A 168 9.42 -3.68 16.54
C LEU A 168 8.40 -3.63 15.40
N LYS A 169 8.81 -3.07 14.26
CA LYS A 169 7.99 -3.01 13.06
C LYS A 169 8.82 -3.34 11.82
N ALA A 170 8.27 -4.19 10.94
CA ALA A 170 8.89 -4.47 9.65
C ALA A 170 8.92 -3.21 8.75
N PRO A 171 10.00 -2.95 7.98
CA PRO A 171 10.17 -1.67 7.29
C PRO A 171 9.16 -1.35 6.19
N LEU A 172 8.62 -2.38 5.53
CA LEU A 172 7.52 -2.27 4.57
C LEU A 172 6.37 -3.13 5.11
N SER A 173 5.45 -2.50 5.83
CA SER A 173 4.28 -3.18 6.42
C SER A 173 3.16 -2.21 6.77
N GLY A 174 1.93 -2.58 6.42
CA GLY A 174 0.70 -1.80 6.63
C GLY A 174 -0.30 -2.42 7.61
N SER A 175 -1.31 -1.63 8.00
CA SER A 175 -2.52 -2.11 8.67
C SER A 175 -2.30 -2.97 9.93
N GLY A 176 -1.36 -2.57 10.78
CA GLY A 176 -1.02 -3.28 12.02
C GLY A 176 -0.27 -4.60 11.84
N LYS A 177 -0.04 -5.06 10.60
CA LYS A 177 0.78 -6.24 10.32
C LYS A 177 2.26 -5.94 10.56
N GLY A 178 2.99 -6.98 10.94
CA GLY A 178 4.44 -6.90 11.17
C GLY A 178 4.81 -6.07 12.39
N LEU A 179 3.93 -5.98 13.39
CA LEU A 179 4.18 -5.36 14.68
C LEU A 179 4.50 -6.43 15.73
N ASN A 180 5.54 -6.20 16.52
CA ASN A 180 5.87 -7.02 17.68
C ASN A 180 6.13 -6.15 18.91
N TRP A 181 5.25 -6.27 19.90
CA TRP A 181 5.43 -5.61 21.20
C TRP A 181 6.41 -6.42 22.05
N CYS A 182 7.48 -5.78 22.51
CA CYS A 182 8.49 -6.40 23.35
C CYS A 182 8.53 -5.71 24.73
N LYS A 183 8.79 -6.50 25.78
CA LYS A 183 8.82 -6.07 27.18
C LYS A 183 10.17 -6.38 27.84
N GLY A 184 11.27 -5.88 27.25
CA GLY A 184 12.62 -6.13 27.77
C GLY A 184 13.20 -7.52 27.50
N ILE A 185 12.51 -8.37 26.74
CA ILE A 185 12.93 -9.77 26.51
C ILE A 185 12.93 -10.08 25.01
N TYR A 186 14.09 -10.48 24.50
CA TYR A 186 14.28 -10.94 23.12
C TYR A 186 13.99 -12.44 23.02
N THR A 187 12.74 -12.79 22.75
CA THR A 187 12.30 -14.20 22.71
C THR A 187 12.70 -14.89 21.40
N PRO A 188 12.73 -16.24 21.35
CA PRO A 188 13.00 -16.98 20.11
C PRO A 188 12.05 -16.62 18.96
N HIS A 189 10.78 -16.34 19.25
CA HIS A 189 9.81 -15.86 18.26
C HIS A 189 10.25 -14.53 17.64
N ILE A 190 10.68 -13.57 18.47
CA ILE A 190 11.17 -12.27 18.00
C ILE A 190 12.45 -12.44 17.19
N SER A 191 13.35 -13.34 17.60
CA SER A 191 14.60 -13.62 16.86
C SER A 191 14.33 -14.17 15.47
N HIS A 192 13.52 -15.22 15.36
CA HIS A 192 13.20 -15.79 14.04
C HIS A 192 12.48 -14.78 13.15
N TRP A 193 11.58 -13.97 13.73
CA TRP A 193 10.89 -12.92 12.99
C TRP A 193 11.84 -11.83 12.50
N SER A 194 12.74 -11.32 13.35
CA SER A 194 13.68 -10.24 13.01
C SER A 194 14.69 -10.69 11.96
N GLU A 195 15.23 -11.91 12.10
CA GLU A 195 16.13 -12.52 11.11
C GLU A 195 15.45 -12.68 9.75
N HIS A 196 14.18 -13.09 9.73
CA HIS A 196 13.41 -13.18 8.49
C HIS A 196 13.20 -11.80 7.88
N VAL A 197 12.80 -10.81 8.68
CA VAL A 197 12.57 -9.44 8.20
C VAL A 197 13.85 -8.86 7.63
N ILE A 198 14.98 -8.96 8.32
CA ILE A 198 16.30 -8.46 7.88
C ILE A 198 16.64 -9.00 6.48
N LYS A 199 16.47 -10.32 6.25
CA LYS A 199 16.72 -10.95 4.95
C LYS A 199 15.84 -10.43 3.82
N GLN A 200 14.69 -9.84 4.13
CA GLN A 200 13.74 -9.29 3.15
C GLN A 200 13.87 -7.76 3.00
N GLN A 201 14.82 -7.10 3.69
CA GLN A 201 15.02 -5.65 3.59
C GLN A 201 15.86 -5.23 2.37
N GLU A 202 16.53 -6.17 1.71
CA GLU A 202 17.31 -5.93 0.47
C GLU A 202 16.40 -5.63 -0.74
#